data_AF-A0A969MSE0-F1
#
_entry.id   AF-A0A969MSE0-F1
#
_cell.length_a   1.000
_cell.length_b   1.000
_cell.length_c   1.000
_cell.angle_alpha   90.00
_cell.angle_beta   90.00
_cell.angle_gamma   90.00
#
_symmetry.space_group_name_H-M   'P 1'
#
loop_
_entity.id
_entity.type
_entity.pdbx_description
1 polymer ?
#
loop_
_entity_poly.entity_id
_entity_poly.type
_entity_poly.pdbx_seq_one_letter_code
_entity_poly.pdbx_strand_id
1 'polypeptide(L)' 'MLSEHKFYIKVVVDIERRILAGGGEMHYDCEQVLLENGSQQENLWGAG' A
#
# COMPACT_ATOMS: atom_id res chain seq x y z
N MET A 1 7.55 8.98 -21.19
CA MET A 1 8.09 8.09 -20.14
C MET A 1 8.10 8.88 -18.86
N LEU A 2 7.56 8.35 -17.77
CA LEU A 2 7.51 9.07 -16.48
C LEU A 2 8.94 9.17 -15.90
N SER A 3 9.22 10.27 -15.22
CA SER A 3 10.48 10.50 -14.53
C SER A 3 10.50 9.72 -13.22
N GLU A 4 11.59 9.00 -12.94
CA GLU A 4 11.75 8.31 -11.65
C GLU A 4 12.13 9.31 -10.55
N HIS A 5 11.48 9.18 -9.39
CA HIS A 5 11.83 9.94 -8.19
C HIS A 5 12.98 9.25 -7.45
N LYS A 6 13.84 10.05 -6.78
CA LYS A 6 15.04 9.56 -6.08
C LYS A 6 14.78 8.56 -4.96
N PHE A 7 13.54 8.43 -4.52
CA PHE A 7 13.10 7.50 -3.49
C PHE A 7 11.86 6.76 -4.00
N TYR A 8 11.84 5.45 -3.76
CA TYR A 8 10.74 4.57 -4.12
C TYR A 8 9.98 4.21 -2.85
N ILE A 9 8.71 4.58 -2.80
CA ILE A 9 7.86 4.35 -1.63
C ILE A 9 6.89 3.23 -1.99
N LYS A 10 6.89 2.17 -1.19
CA LYS A 10 5.89 1.12 -1.30
C LYS A 10 4.58 1.57 -0.67
N VAL A 11 3.48 1.27 -1.36
CA VAL A 11 2.14 1.57 -0.88
C VAL A 11 1.21 0.38 -1.12
N VAL A 12 0.16 0.27 -0.31
CA VAL A 12 -0.94 -0.69 -0.49
C VAL A 12 -2.26 0.06 -0.37
N VAL A 13 -3.20 -0.25 -1.26
CA VAL A 13 -4.54 0.36 -1.32
C VAL A 13 -5.57 -0.69 -0.92
N ASP A 14 -6.54 -0.31 -0.10
CA ASP A 14 -7.80 -1.04 0.06
C ASP A 14 -8.83 -0.45 -0.92
N ILE A 15 -9.22 -1.23 -1.92
CA ILE A 15 -10.13 -0.77 -2.98
C ILE A 15 -11.59 -0.65 -2.53
N GLU A 16 -12.01 -1.43 -1.55
CA GLU A 16 -13.37 -1.42 -1.01
C GLU A 16 -13.56 -0.23 -0.06
N ARG A 17 -12.61 -0.05 0.85
CA ARG A 17 -12.65 1.02 1.88
C ARG A 17 -12.11 2.35 1.38
N ARG A 18 -11.44 2.37 0.22
CA ARG A 18 -10.86 3.56 -0.43
C ARG A 18 -9.84 4.29 0.45
N ILE A 19 -9.01 3.52 1.13
CA ILE A 19 -7.91 3.99 1.98
C ILE A 19 -6.58 3.40 1.49
N LEU A 20 -5.47 4.03 1.85
CA LEU A 20 -4.13 3.60 1.47
C LEU A 20 -3.18 3.71 2.67
N ALA A 21 -2.29 2.74 2.80
CA ALA A 21 -1.10 2.80 3.63
C ALA A 21 0.14 2.94 2.74
N GLY A 22 1.07 3.82 3.13
CA GLY A 22 2.28 4.08 2.37
C GLY A 22 3.42 4.52 3.28
N GLY A 23 4.65 4.41 2.79
CA GLY A 23 5.85 4.73 3.57
C GLY A 23 6.54 3.50 4.17
N GLY A 24 6.07 2.29 3.84
CA GLY A 24 6.77 1.04 4.16
C GLY A 24 8.01 0.82 3.28
N GLU A 25 8.95 0.04 3.78
CA GLU A 25 10.09 -0.45 2.99
C GLU A 25 9.61 -1.50 1.99
N MET A 26 8.61 -2.30 2.38
CA MET A 26 7.98 -3.35 1.60
C MET A 26 6.45 -3.16 1.54
N HIS A 27 5.81 -3.75 0.52
CA HIS A 27 4.33 -3.80 0.45
C HIS A 27 3.73 -4.51 1.68
N TYR A 28 4.43 -5.51 2.22
CA TYR A 28 4.04 -6.22 3.44
C TYR A 28 3.83 -5.27 4.64
N ASP A 29 4.70 -4.28 4.83
CA ASP A 29 4.58 -3.34 5.95
C ASP A 29 3.28 -2.54 5.86
N CYS A 30 2.93 -2.09 4.64
CA CYS A 30 1.71 -1.32 4.38
C CYS A 30 0.46 -2.21 4.48
N GLU A 31 0.57 -3.47 4.06
CA GLU A 31 -0.50 -4.47 4.16
C GLU A 31 -0.87 -4.75 5.61
N GLN A 32 0.12 -4.97 6.49
CA GLN A 32 -0.12 -5.18 7.93
C GLN A 32 -0.89 -4.03 8.56
N VAL A 33 -0.54 -2.78 8.25
CA VAL A 33 -1.24 -1.59 8.75
C VAL A 33 -2.72 -1.60 8.35
N LEU A 34 -3.05 -1.99 7.11
CA LEU A 34 -4.44 -2.04 6.65
C LEU A 34 -5.20 -3.22 7.27
N LEU A 35 -4.57 -4.39 7.40
CA LEU A 35 -5.16 -5.55 8.06
C LEU A 35 -5.46 -5.25 9.54
N GLU A 36 -4.54 -4.64 10.28
CA GLU A 36 -4.75 -4.18 11.65
C GLU A 36 -5.88 -3.12 11.74
N ASN A 37 -6.03 -2.31 10.68
CA ASN A 37 -7.13 -1.36 10.56
C ASN A 37 -8.47 -2.01 10.15
N GLY A 38 -8.53 -3.33 9.98
CA GLY A 38 -9.75 -4.08 9.65
C GLY A 38 -10.03 -4.26 8.16
N SER A 39 -9.04 -4.04 7.30
CA SER A 39 -9.16 -4.37 5.87
C SER A 39 -9.12 -5.88 5.65
N GLN A 40 -9.68 -6.33 4.52
CA GLN A 40 -9.64 -7.72 4.12
C GLN A 40 -8.56 -7.92 3.06
N GLN A 41 -7.76 -8.99 3.22
CA GLN A 41 -6.63 -9.30 2.34
C GLN A 41 -7.00 -9.29 0.84
N GLU A 42 -8.17 -9.82 0.49
CA GLU A 42 -8.66 -9.86 -0.90
C GLU A 42 -8.89 -8.49 -1.54
N ASN A 43 -9.03 -7.44 -0.72
CA ASN A 43 -9.25 -6.06 -1.18
C ASN A 43 -7.95 -5.24 -1.21
N LEU A 44 -6.80 -5.82 -0.83
CA LEU A 44 -5.52 -5.13 -0.74
C LEU A 44 -4.70 -5.28 -2.02
N TRP A 45 -4.27 -4.14 -2.58
CA TRP A 45 -3.50 -4.08 -3.82
C TRP A 45 -2.23 -3.26 -3.62
N GLY A 46 -1.07 -3.88 -3.82
CA GLY A 46 0.23 -3.22 -3.74
C GLY A 46 0.53 -2.38 -4.97
N ALA A 47 1.15 -1.22 -4.77
CA ALA A 47 1.58 -0.33 -5.85
C ALA A 47 2.95 0.30 -5.58
N GLY A 48 3.63 0.65 -6.68
CA GLY A 48 4.98 1.17 -6.71
C GLY A 48 6.01 0.14 -6.36
#